data_AF-A0A2N6IE57-F1
#
_entry.id   AF-A0A2N6IE57-F1
#
_cell.length_a   1.000
_cell.length_b   1.000
_cell.length_c   1.000
_cell.angle_alpha   90.00
_cell.angle_beta   90.00
_cell.angle_gamma   90.00
#
_symmetry.space_group_name_H-M   'P 1'
#
loop_
_entity.id
_entity.type
_entity.pdbx_description
1 polymer ?
#
loop_
_entity_poly.entity_id
_entity_poly.type
_entity_poly.pdbx_seq_one_letter_code
_entity_poly.pdbx_strand_id
1 'polypeptide(L)'
;MKLKSLIAAAVLGAASIGSACAAAYTIDLNNTGTNVWTASYGATPVIGDFSDTFTFSPSATAGSFVQTFLANMSYSGADNTAVTFSSVTLNSIALTDISTSTLFGAFHGALLAPTEILIGAPLVLTVIGNSKGGSYTGDFNLTLAPVPEPETYAMLLAGLGILGFLARRRKQS
;
A
#
# COMPACT_ATOMS: atom_id res chain seq x y z
N MET A 1 23.89 -17.93 -40.18
CA MET A 1 22.83 -17.06 -39.60
C MET A 1 21.79 -17.80 -38.75
N LYS A 2 21.59 -19.12 -38.90
CA LYS A 2 20.54 -19.90 -38.20
C LYS A 2 20.80 -20.23 -36.71
N LEU A 3 22.04 -20.09 -36.24
CA LEU A 3 22.39 -20.41 -34.84
C LEU A 3 22.05 -19.27 -33.87
N LYS A 4 22.12 -18.01 -34.34
CA LYS A 4 21.81 -16.82 -33.53
C LYS A 4 20.31 -16.73 -33.21
N SER A 5 19.45 -17.14 -34.15
CA SER A 5 17.99 -17.18 -33.93
C SER A 5 17.55 -18.30 -32.98
N LEU A 6 18.28 -19.43 -32.94
CA LEU A 6 18.02 -20.52 -32.01
C LEU A 6 18.37 -20.14 -30.56
N ILE A 7 19.46 -19.39 -30.37
CA ILE A 7 19.83 -18.87 -29.04
C ILE A 7 18.82 -17.81 -28.58
N ALA A 8 18.38 -16.91 -29.47
CA ALA A 8 17.36 -15.92 -29.13
C ALA A 8 16.01 -16.57 -28.76
N ALA A 9 15.61 -17.66 -29.43
CA ALA A 9 14.39 -18.39 -29.09
C ALA A 9 14.51 -19.19 -27.78
N ALA A 10 15.68 -19.74 -27.47
CA ALA A 10 15.93 -20.42 -26.19
C ALA A 10 15.97 -19.46 -25.00
N VAL A 11 16.50 -18.25 -25.18
CA VAL A 11 16.49 -17.19 -24.15
C VAL A 11 15.07 -16.64 -23.93
N LEU A 12 14.25 -16.57 -24.98
CA LEU A 12 12.84 -16.16 -24.86
C LEU A 12 11.95 -17.25 -24.24
N GLY A 13 12.25 -18.52 -24.50
CA GLY A 13 11.55 -19.67 -23.90
C GLY A 13 11.95 -19.97 -22.45
N ALA A 14 13.14 -19.55 -22.01
CA ALA A 14 13.60 -19.70 -20.63
C ALA A 14 13.07 -18.61 -19.67
N ALA A 15 12.27 -17.65 -20.15
CA ALA A 15 11.65 -16.63 -19.30
C ALA A 15 10.28 -17.06 -18.72
N SER A 16 9.75 -18.23 -19.08
CA SER A 16 8.52 -18.76 -18.47
C SER A 16 8.80 -19.59 -17.21
N ILE A 17 9.73 -19.15 -16.36
CA ILE A 17 10.00 -19.79 -15.06
C ILE A 17 8.92 -19.30 -14.10
N GLY A 18 7.86 -20.11 -13.95
CA GLY A 18 6.82 -19.98 -12.93
C GLY A 18 5.93 -18.75 -13.09
N SER A 19 4.76 -18.89 -13.69
CA SER A 19 3.69 -17.94 -13.46
C SER A 19 3.26 -18.06 -12.00
N ALA A 20 3.84 -17.24 -11.11
CA ALA A 20 3.28 -17.05 -9.79
C ALA A 20 1.79 -16.68 -9.95
N CYS A 21 0.93 -17.28 -9.14
CA CYS A 21 -0.47 -16.91 -9.15
C CYS A 21 -0.59 -15.47 -8.64
N ALA A 22 -1.29 -14.62 -9.39
CA ALA A 22 -1.46 -13.22 -9.03
C ALA A 22 -2.94 -12.92 -8.84
N ALA A 23 -3.33 -12.53 -7.64
CA ALA A 23 -4.67 -12.04 -7.35
C ALA A 23 -4.66 -10.53 -7.14
N ALA A 24 -5.73 -9.85 -7.54
CA ALA A 24 -5.91 -8.42 -7.36
C ALA A 24 -7.20 -8.16 -6.57
N TYR A 25 -7.08 -7.34 -5.53
CA TYR A 25 -8.15 -6.98 -4.61
C TYR A 25 -8.31 -5.48 -4.57
N THR A 26 -9.56 -5.02 -4.46
CA THR A 26 -9.88 -3.63 -4.16
C THR A 26 -10.47 -3.57 -2.76
N ILE A 27 -9.91 -2.71 -1.91
CA ILE A 27 -10.30 -2.55 -0.51
C ILE A 27 -10.79 -1.13 -0.31
N ASP A 28 -12.09 -1.00 -0.02
CA ASP A 28 -12.67 0.27 0.37
C ASP A 28 -12.41 0.52 1.86
N LEU A 29 -11.65 1.58 2.13
CA LEU A 29 -11.36 2.06 3.47
C LEU A 29 -12.58 2.78 4.03
N ASN A 30 -12.84 2.55 5.30
CA ASN A 30 -13.91 3.22 6.03
C ASN A 30 -13.35 4.39 6.81
N ASN A 31 -14.01 5.55 6.70
CA ASN A 31 -13.66 6.69 7.52
C ASN A 31 -14.14 6.47 8.97
N THR A 32 -13.21 6.42 9.91
CA THR A 32 -13.46 6.16 11.34
C THR A 32 -13.20 7.37 12.23
N GLY A 33 -12.86 8.52 11.66
CA GLY A 33 -12.56 9.73 12.43
C GLY A 33 -12.35 10.97 11.57
N THR A 34 -11.65 11.96 12.09
CA THR A 34 -11.33 13.18 11.33
C THR A 34 -10.24 12.88 10.31
N ASN A 35 -10.64 12.42 9.13
CA ASN A 35 -9.76 12.07 8.00
C ASN A 35 -8.89 10.82 8.21
N VAL A 36 -9.33 9.92 9.09
CA VAL A 36 -8.69 8.62 9.35
C VAL A 36 -9.49 7.53 8.66
N TRP A 37 -8.86 6.83 7.73
CA TRP A 37 -9.46 5.82 6.87
C TRP A 37 -8.79 4.48 7.13
N THR A 38 -9.59 3.45 7.40
CA THR A 38 -9.05 2.14 7.77
C THR A 38 -9.91 0.99 7.28
N ALA A 39 -9.28 -0.14 7.00
CA ALA A 39 -9.94 -1.41 6.76
C ALA A 39 -8.97 -2.56 7.05
N SER A 40 -9.55 -3.71 7.39
CA SER A 40 -8.83 -4.97 7.33
C SER A 40 -8.84 -5.49 5.89
N TYR A 41 -7.82 -6.28 5.55
CA TYR A 41 -7.70 -6.98 4.28
C TYR A 41 -7.03 -8.33 4.51
N GLY A 42 -7.17 -9.25 3.57
CA GLY A 42 -6.52 -10.55 3.64
C GLY A 42 -6.72 -11.38 2.39
N ALA A 43 -5.95 -12.45 2.28
CA ALA A 43 -6.05 -13.39 1.18
C ALA A 43 -5.68 -14.83 1.61
N THR A 44 -6.18 -15.78 0.84
CA THR A 44 -5.86 -17.20 0.89
C THR A 44 -5.14 -17.57 -0.42
N PRO A 45 -3.81 -17.36 -0.51
CA PRO A 45 -3.06 -17.62 -1.75
C PRO A 45 -3.08 -19.11 -2.11
N VAL A 46 -3.06 -19.40 -3.41
CA VAL A 46 -2.92 -20.77 -3.92
C VAL A 46 -1.57 -21.33 -3.49
N ILE A 47 -1.50 -22.65 -3.26
CA ILE A 47 -0.24 -23.33 -2.94
C ILE A 47 0.79 -23.09 -4.05
N GLY A 48 2.01 -22.72 -3.66
CA GLY A 48 3.09 -22.30 -4.54
C GLY A 48 3.46 -20.83 -4.36
N ASP A 49 4.21 -20.31 -5.32
CA ASP A 49 4.57 -18.88 -5.35
C ASP A 49 3.35 -18.04 -5.74
N PHE A 50 3.20 -16.90 -5.07
CA PHE A 50 2.12 -15.95 -5.30
C PHE A 50 2.61 -14.50 -5.33
N SER A 51 1.82 -13.65 -5.98
CA SER A 51 2.02 -12.20 -6.06
C SER A 51 0.66 -11.50 -6.01
N ASP A 52 0.20 -11.19 -4.81
CA ASP A 52 -1.09 -10.54 -4.59
C ASP A 52 -0.95 -9.01 -4.59
N THR A 53 -2.00 -8.32 -5.03
CA THR A 53 -2.05 -6.86 -5.04
C THR A 53 -3.34 -6.37 -4.39
N PHE A 54 -3.24 -5.45 -3.44
CA PHE A 54 -4.37 -4.76 -2.82
C PHE A 54 -4.35 -3.28 -3.18
N THR A 55 -5.40 -2.80 -3.82
CA THR A 55 -5.61 -1.38 -4.12
C THR A 55 -6.58 -0.80 -3.11
N PHE A 56 -6.15 0.23 -2.38
CA PHE A 56 -6.96 0.86 -1.34
C PHE A 56 -7.63 2.15 -1.87
N SER A 57 -8.88 2.34 -1.48
CA SER A 57 -9.70 3.52 -1.78
C SER A 57 -10.21 4.15 -0.48
N PRO A 58 -10.14 5.48 -0.27
CA PRO A 58 -9.71 6.49 -1.23
C PRO A 58 -8.18 6.49 -1.44
N SER A 59 -7.76 7.09 -2.55
CA SER A 59 -6.33 7.34 -2.82
C SER A 59 -5.75 8.34 -1.82
N ALA A 60 -4.44 8.25 -1.57
CA ALA A 60 -3.74 9.25 -0.77
C ALA A 60 -3.65 10.59 -1.52
N THR A 61 -3.69 11.68 -0.77
CA THR A 61 -3.29 13.02 -1.23
C THR A 61 -1.86 13.30 -0.75
N ALA A 62 -1.14 14.22 -1.40
CA ALA A 62 0.16 14.67 -0.91
C ALA A 62 0.08 15.14 0.57
N GLY A 63 1.01 14.70 1.41
CA GLY A 63 1.05 14.95 2.85
C GLY A 63 0.23 13.98 3.70
N SER A 64 -0.41 12.96 3.09
CA SER A 64 -1.12 11.91 3.85
C SER A 64 -0.14 10.98 4.52
N PHE A 65 -0.50 10.40 5.67
CA PHE A 65 0.30 9.38 6.34
C PHE A 65 -0.33 8.01 6.16
N VAL A 66 0.49 7.00 5.87
CA VAL A 66 0.06 5.61 5.75
C VAL A 66 0.81 4.75 6.75
N GLN A 67 0.08 3.81 7.35
CA GLN A 67 0.63 2.74 8.16
C GLN A 67 -0.11 1.46 7.79
N THR A 68 0.61 0.36 7.61
CA THR A 68 -0.02 -0.94 7.39
C THR A 68 0.80 -2.05 8.00
N PHE A 69 0.11 -3.09 8.41
CA PHE A 69 0.68 -4.31 8.94
C PHE A 69 -0.03 -5.48 8.28
N LEU A 70 0.71 -6.53 7.96
CA LEU A 70 0.13 -7.82 7.60
C LEU A 70 0.90 -8.95 8.27
N ALA A 71 0.20 -10.04 8.55
CA ALA A 71 0.82 -11.25 9.07
C ALA A 71 0.06 -12.53 8.71
N ASN A 72 0.80 -13.62 8.82
CA ASN A 72 0.28 -14.96 8.98
C ASN A 72 0.81 -15.55 10.32
N MET A 73 0.00 -16.40 10.93
CA MET A 73 0.44 -17.26 12.03
C MET A 73 0.25 -18.72 11.60
N SER A 74 1.34 -19.47 11.60
CA SER A 74 1.37 -20.89 11.25
C SER A 74 1.57 -21.74 12.49
N TYR A 75 0.82 -22.84 12.66
CA TYR A 75 0.98 -23.73 13.81
C TYR A 75 2.35 -24.41 13.84
N SER A 76 2.89 -24.63 15.04
CA SER A 76 4.22 -25.23 15.24
C SER A 76 4.29 -26.65 14.65
N GLY A 77 5.29 -26.91 13.80
CA GLY A 77 5.47 -28.20 13.11
C GLY A 77 4.76 -28.33 11.76
N ALA A 78 3.99 -27.32 11.33
CA ALA A 78 3.32 -27.29 10.03
C ALA A 78 4.04 -26.32 9.07
N ASP A 79 5.26 -26.67 8.63
CA ASP A 79 5.86 -26.02 7.45
C ASP A 79 4.93 -26.13 6.24
N ASN A 80 4.04 -27.13 6.24
CA ASN A 80 3.15 -27.47 5.13
C ASN A 80 1.87 -26.63 5.03
N THR A 81 1.64 -25.65 5.91
CA THR A 81 0.54 -24.66 5.77
C THR A 81 1.02 -23.25 6.07
N ALA A 82 2.31 -22.99 5.85
CA ALA A 82 2.89 -21.69 6.09
C ALA A 82 2.74 -20.77 4.87
N VAL A 83 2.35 -19.53 5.13
CA VAL A 83 2.53 -18.43 4.19
C VAL A 83 3.78 -17.68 4.61
N THR A 84 4.73 -17.58 3.70
CA THR A 84 5.98 -16.83 3.89
C THR A 84 6.03 -15.66 2.93
N PHE A 85 6.50 -14.51 3.41
CA PHE A 85 6.65 -13.32 2.58
C PHE A 85 8.10 -13.21 2.11
N SER A 86 8.29 -12.96 0.83
CA SER A 86 9.60 -12.69 0.23
C SER A 86 9.75 -11.21 -0.14
N SER A 87 8.64 -10.52 -0.41
CA SER A 87 8.63 -9.08 -0.61
C SER A 87 7.25 -8.53 -0.28
N VAL A 88 7.21 -7.43 0.48
CA VAL A 88 6.00 -6.66 0.72
C VAL A 88 6.30 -5.20 0.48
N THR A 89 5.57 -4.56 -0.43
CA THR A 89 5.81 -3.16 -0.78
C THR A 89 4.51 -2.38 -0.93
N LEU A 90 4.48 -1.13 -0.48
CA LEU A 90 3.42 -0.17 -0.76
C LEU A 90 3.96 0.87 -1.75
N ASN A 91 3.44 0.90 -2.98
CA ASN A 91 3.93 1.82 -4.02
C ASN A 91 5.47 1.82 -4.17
N SER A 92 6.10 0.66 -4.11
CA SER A 92 7.57 0.44 -4.11
C SER A 92 8.31 0.77 -2.81
N ILE A 93 7.62 1.24 -1.76
CA ILE A 93 8.20 1.38 -0.42
C ILE A 93 8.17 0.00 0.26
N ALA A 94 9.33 -0.56 0.54
CA ALA A 94 9.43 -1.85 1.22
C ALA A 94 8.95 -1.77 2.67
N LEU A 95 8.18 -2.76 3.11
CA LEU A 95 7.83 -2.96 4.50
C LEU A 95 8.97 -3.68 5.23
N THR A 96 9.05 -3.45 6.54
CA THR A 96 10.01 -4.13 7.42
C THR A 96 9.45 -5.48 7.84
N ASP A 97 10.20 -6.55 7.57
CA ASP A 97 9.85 -7.90 8.00
C ASP A 97 9.87 -8.04 9.53
N ILE A 98 8.88 -8.75 10.06
CA ILE A 98 8.73 -9.08 11.48
C ILE A 98 8.41 -10.57 11.56
N SER A 99 9.41 -11.39 11.90
CA SER A 99 9.25 -12.83 12.03
C SER A 99 9.77 -13.33 13.38
N THR A 100 8.97 -14.13 14.09
CA THR A 100 9.37 -14.75 15.36
C THR A 100 8.80 -16.16 15.50
N SER A 101 9.48 -17.01 16.28
CA SER A 101 8.91 -18.28 16.72
C SER A 101 8.20 -18.07 18.06
N THR A 102 7.01 -18.62 18.19
CA THR A 102 6.19 -18.59 19.41
C THR A 102 5.97 -20.02 19.91
N LEU A 103 5.43 -20.15 21.13
CA LEU A 103 5.05 -21.46 21.68
C LEU A 103 3.99 -22.18 20.83
N PHE A 104 3.16 -21.42 20.10
CA PHE A 104 2.02 -21.94 19.35
C PHE A 104 2.29 -22.03 17.84
N GLY A 105 3.46 -21.59 17.36
CA GLY A 105 3.69 -21.48 15.94
C GLY A 105 4.75 -20.48 15.52
N ALA A 106 4.91 -20.32 14.20
CA ALA A 106 5.73 -19.27 13.62
C ALA A 106 4.85 -18.09 13.21
N PHE A 107 5.29 -16.89 13.58
CA PHE A 107 4.71 -15.64 13.13
C PHE A 107 5.59 -15.08 12.01
N HIS A 108 4.98 -14.78 10.87
CA HIS A 108 5.61 -14.00 9.81
C HIS A 108 4.71 -12.82 9.49
N GLY A 109 5.29 -11.63 9.40
CA GLY A 109 4.57 -10.42 9.06
C GLY A 109 5.49 -9.38 8.48
N ALA A 110 4.89 -8.30 8.00
CA ALA A 110 5.57 -7.13 7.50
C ALA A 110 4.82 -5.87 7.96
N LEU A 111 5.58 -4.82 8.29
CA LEU A 111 5.05 -3.56 8.83
C LEU A 111 5.62 -2.37 8.06
N LEU A 112 4.75 -1.44 7.68
CA LEU A 112 5.12 -0.07 7.34
C LEU A 112 4.85 0.81 8.56
N ALA A 113 5.91 1.36 9.16
CA ALA A 113 5.75 2.44 10.15
C ALA A 113 5.08 3.67 9.49
N PRO A 114 4.45 4.57 10.26
CA PRO A 114 3.82 5.77 9.72
C PRO A 114 4.73 6.51 8.74
N THR A 115 4.33 6.54 7.47
CA THR A 115 5.12 7.07 6.36
C THR A 115 4.31 8.11 5.60
N GLU A 116 4.91 9.26 5.34
CA GLU A 116 4.29 10.34 4.57
C GLU A 116 4.30 10.01 3.07
N ILE A 117 3.17 10.22 2.42
CA ILE A 117 3.00 10.10 0.98
C ILE A 117 3.21 11.48 0.36
N LEU A 118 4.31 11.64 -0.38
CA LEU A 118 4.73 12.93 -0.94
C LEU A 118 3.96 13.35 -2.20
N ILE A 119 3.36 12.37 -2.90
CA ILE A 119 2.61 12.59 -4.14
C ILE A 119 1.29 11.82 -4.04
N GLY A 120 0.18 12.49 -4.33
CA GLY A 120 -1.13 11.83 -4.35
C GLY A 120 -1.19 10.73 -5.41
N ALA A 121 -1.53 9.53 -4.99
CA ALA A 121 -1.58 8.35 -5.85
C ALA A 121 -2.51 7.28 -5.23
N PRO A 122 -3.05 6.37 -6.06
CA PRO A 122 -3.61 5.13 -5.57
C PRO A 122 -2.62 4.41 -4.66
N LEU A 123 -3.11 3.83 -3.57
CA LEU A 123 -2.31 3.07 -2.64
C LEU A 123 -2.38 1.61 -3.03
N VAL A 124 -1.26 1.05 -3.44
CA VAL A 124 -1.16 -0.32 -3.95
C VAL A 124 -0.13 -1.09 -3.13
N LEU A 125 -0.62 -2.03 -2.32
CA LEU A 125 0.22 -2.98 -1.60
C LEU A 125 0.41 -4.22 -2.46
N THR A 126 1.67 -4.58 -2.70
CA THR A 126 2.06 -5.81 -3.38
C THR A 126 2.67 -6.77 -2.37
N VAL A 127 2.16 -7.99 -2.31
CA VAL A 127 2.59 -9.05 -1.40
C VAL A 127 3.07 -10.24 -2.24
N ILE A 128 4.36 -10.54 -2.16
CA ILE A 128 4.99 -11.64 -2.88
C ILE A 128 5.50 -12.63 -1.86
N GLY A 129 5.25 -13.92 -2.11
CA GLY A 129 5.66 -14.95 -1.20
C GLY A 129 5.43 -16.36 -1.73
N ASN A 130 5.58 -17.32 -0.84
CA ASN A 130 5.24 -18.72 -1.10
C ASN A 130 4.22 -19.19 -0.07
N SER A 131 3.20 -19.88 -0.55
CA SER A 131 2.17 -20.52 0.25
C SER A 131 2.33 -22.02 0.18
N LYS A 132 2.42 -22.70 1.31
CA LYS A 132 2.22 -24.14 1.39
C LYS A 132 0.77 -24.49 1.78
N GLY A 133 -0.06 -23.46 1.99
CA GLY A 133 -1.42 -23.50 2.49
C GLY A 133 -1.63 -22.35 3.50
N GLY A 134 -2.87 -22.03 3.85
CA GLY A 134 -3.19 -21.00 4.85
C GLY A 134 -3.63 -19.65 4.26
N SER A 135 -3.66 -18.63 5.11
CA SER A 135 -4.08 -17.27 4.78
C SER A 135 -3.26 -16.24 5.53
N TYR A 136 -3.24 -15.01 5.03
CA TYR A 136 -2.70 -13.86 5.76
C TYR A 136 -3.74 -12.76 5.83
N THR A 137 -3.60 -11.90 6.82
CA THR A 137 -4.49 -10.76 7.04
C THR A 137 -3.68 -9.56 7.50
N GLY A 138 -4.20 -8.37 7.28
CA GLY A 138 -3.59 -7.14 7.71
C GLY A 138 -4.60 -6.04 7.97
N ASP A 139 -4.09 -4.96 8.54
CA ASP A 139 -4.80 -3.71 8.74
C ASP A 139 -4.10 -2.61 7.94
N PHE A 140 -4.90 -1.76 7.31
CA PHE A 140 -4.43 -0.61 6.57
C PHE A 140 -4.99 0.66 7.17
N ASN A 141 -4.13 1.63 7.45
CA ASN A 141 -4.50 2.92 8.01
C ASN A 141 -3.96 4.04 7.13
N LEU A 142 -4.84 4.93 6.72
CA LEU A 142 -4.56 6.12 5.95
C LEU A 142 -5.11 7.33 6.71
N THR A 143 -4.23 8.24 7.09
CA THR A 143 -4.62 9.56 7.55
C THR A 143 -4.43 10.52 6.38
N LEU A 144 -5.52 10.93 5.76
CA LEU A 144 -5.46 11.87 4.64
C LEU A 144 -4.97 13.24 5.13
N ALA A 145 -4.20 13.94 4.29
CA ALA A 145 -3.85 15.33 4.56
C ALA A 145 -5.11 16.20 4.63
N PRO A 146 -5.23 17.14 5.59
CA PRO A 146 -6.26 18.15 5.54
C PRO A 146 -6.13 18.96 4.23
N VAL A 147 -7.15 18.90 3.38
CA VAL A 147 -7.24 19.76 2.21
C VAL A 147 -7.97 21.04 2.65
N PRO A 148 -7.36 22.23 2.55
CA PRO A 148 -8.05 23.46 2.90
C PRO A 148 -9.26 23.63 1.98
N GLU A 149 -10.43 23.84 2.57
CA GLU A 149 -11.66 23.97 1.81
C GLU A 149 -11.57 25.19 0.87
N PRO A 150 -12.17 25.13 -0.34
CA PRO A 150 -12.20 26.26 -1.27
C PRO A 150 -12.71 27.55 -0.64
N GLU A 151 -13.63 27.43 0.33
CA GLU A 151 -14.17 28.55 1.09
C GLU A 151 -13.11 29.27 1.92
N THR A 152 -12.12 28.55 2.47
CA THR A 152 -11.03 29.16 3.24
C THR A 152 -10.19 30.08 2.33
N TYR A 153 -9.92 29.66 1.10
CA TYR A 153 -9.22 30.49 0.12
C TYR A 153 -10.08 31.66 -0.35
N ALA A 154 -11.38 31.45 -0.55
CA ALA A 154 -12.30 32.52 -0.90
C ALA A 154 -12.38 33.58 0.22
N MET A 155 -12.43 33.16 1.48
CA MET A 155 -12.46 34.04 2.65
C MET A 155 -11.13 34.79 2.84
N LEU A 156 -9.99 34.12 2.60
CA LEU A 156 -8.68 34.77 2.57
C LEU A 156 -8.63 35.86 1.49
N LEU A 157 -9.06 35.54 0.27
CA LEU A 157 -9.09 36.48 -0.85
C LEU A 157 -10.07 37.63 -0.58
N ALA A 158 -11.23 37.34 0.00
CA ALA A 158 -12.18 38.37 0.42
C ALA A 158 -11.56 39.31 1.47
N GLY A 159 -10.89 38.76 2.48
CA GLY A 159 -10.16 39.53 3.48
C GLY A 159 -9.07 40.43 2.87
N LEU A 160 -8.27 39.88 1.95
CA LEU A 160 -7.25 40.63 1.21
C LEU A 160 -7.86 41.74 0.34
N GLY A 161 -9.00 41.47 -0.31
CA GLY A 161 -9.72 42.45 -1.10
C GLY A 161 -10.19 43.65 -0.27
N ILE A 162 -10.72 43.40 0.92
CA ILE A 162 -11.13 44.46 1.87
C ILE A 162 -9.93 45.29 2.31
N LEU A 163 -8.82 44.65 2.69
CA LEU A 163 -7.60 45.34 3.11
C LEU A 163 -7.01 46.21 1.98
N GLY A 164 -6.97 45.69 0.75
CA GLY A 164 -6.52 46.44 -0.41
C GLY A 164 -7.39 47.67 -0.71
N PHE A 165 -8.71 47.52 -0.61
CA PHE A 165 -9.65 48.62 -0.78
C PHE A 165 -9.45 49.72 0.27
N LEU A 166 -9.31 49.35 1.55
CA LEU A 166 -9.06 50.30 2.64
C LEU A 166 -7.73 51.03 2.48
N ALA A 167 -6.67 50.32 2.08
CA ALA A 167 -5.36 50.92 1.80
C ALA A 167 -5.41 51.94 0.66
N ARG A 168 -6.15 51.65 -0.42
CA ARG A 168 -6.37 52.60 -1.53
C ARG A 168 -7.07 53.86 -1.06
N ARG A 169 -8.10 53.73 -0.20
CA ARG A 169 -8.86 54.87 0.30
C ARG A 169 -7.99 55.81 1.15
N ARG A 170 -7.09 55.25 1.97
CA ARG A 170 -6.16 56.04 2.81
C ARG A 170 -5.10 56.80 2.02
N LYS A 171 -4.73 56.36 0.81
CA LYS A 171 -3.79 57.11 -0.07
C LYS A 171 -4.46 58.26 -0.83
N GLN A 172 -5.78 58.28 -0.88
CA GLN A 172 -6.58 59.32 -1.58
C GLN A 172 -7.10 60.39 -0.61
N SER A 173 -6.79 60.26 0.69
CA SER A 173 -6.99 61.26 1.74
C SER A 173 -5.64 61.84 2.13
#